data_AF-A0A416JHR1-F1
#
_entry.id   AF-A0A416JHR1-F1
#
_cell.length_a   1.000
_cell.length_b   1.000
_cell.length_c   1.000
_cell.angle_alpha   90.00
_cell.angle_beta   90.00
_cell.angle_gamma   90.00
#
_symmetry.space_group_name_H-M   'P 1'
#
loop_
_entity.id
_entity.type
_entity.pdbx_description
1 polymer ?
#
loop_
_entity_poly.entity_id
_entity_poly.type
_entity_poly.pdbx_seq_one_letter_code
_entity_poly.pdbx_strand_id
1 'polypeptide(L)'
;MIKLFRIDERLIHGQIAIKWSRHTGVDSIVVANNNAAANTMIQKSLKMAAPPGIKTVIKSIDDAIKTLNDPRCEPLKVLVLVNSPEDALRMAKEVKGIPFINVGNYGRVAPKKEGKERKRFDNNLYSINEQI
;
A
#
# COMPACT_ATOMS: atom_id res chain seq x y z
N MET A 1 3.58 -7.89 13.06
CA MET A 1 2.59 -6.81 13.33
C MET A 1 2.80 -5.58 12.44
N ILE A 2 1.69 -4.95 12.02
CA ILE A 2 1.65 -3.80 11.11
C ILE A 2 2.07 -2.52 11.84
N LYS A 3 3.11 -1.83 11.34
CA LYS A 3 3.59 -0.55 11.87
C LYS A 3 3.05 0.65 11.11
N LEU A 4 2.76 0.46 9.83
CA LEU A 4 2.17 1.48 8.99
C LEU A 4 1.35 0.81 7.88
N PHE A 5 0.10 1.23 7.76
CA PHE A 5 -0.73 0.94 6.61
C PHE A 5 -0.85 2.24 5.80
N ARG A 6 -0.43 2.23 4.53
CA ARG A 6 -0.35 3.45 3.73
C ARG A 6 -0.97 3.30 2.35
N ILE A 7 -1.80 4.28 1.98
CA ILE A 7 -2.29 4.46 0.62
C ILE A 7 -1.26 5.30 -0.15
N ASP A 8 -0.70 4.71 -1.21
CA ASP A 8 0.21 5.38 -2.13
C ASP A 8 -0.03 4.80 -3.53
N GLU A 9 -0.63 5.58 -4.44
CA GLU A 9 -1.06 5.07 -5.75
C GLU A 9 0.11 4.59 -6.63
N ARG A 10 1.34 4.99 -6.27
CA ARG A 10 2.60 4.60 -6.93
C ARG A 10 3.33 3.46 -6.22
N LEU A 11 2.79 2.94 -5.11
CA LEU A 11 3.37 1.85 -4.32
C LEU A 11 4.81 2.17 -3.86
N ILE A 12 5.80 1.40 -4.29
CA ILE A 12 7.22 1.64 -3.96
C ILE A 12 7.81 2.55 -5.04
N HIS A 13 8.14 3.79 -4.68
CA HIS A 13 8.78 4.74 -5.58
C HIS A 13 9.69 5.72 -4.83
N GLY A 14 10.71 6.21 -5.54
CA GLY A 14 11.66 7.19 -5.05
C GLY A 14 12.27 6.80 -3.69
N GLN A 15 12.45 7.80 -2.83
CA GLN A 15 12.99 7.61 -1.48
C GLN A 15 11.90 7.44 -0.41
N ILE A 16 10.61 7.39 -0.79
CA ILE A 16 9.49 7.41 0.16
C ILE A 16 9.45 6.12 0.96
N ALA A 17 9.56 4.96 0.30
CA ALA A 17 9.63 3.67 0.99
C ALA A 17 10.83 3.61 1.95
N ILE A 18 12.00 4.10 1.54
CA ILE A 18 13.20 4.15 2.38
C ILE A 18 12.98 5.02 3.63
N LYS A 19 12.41 6.22 3.46
CA LYS A 19 12.12 7.13 4.59
C LYS A 19 11.13 6.51 5.57
N TRP A 20 10.03 5.95 5.08
CA TRP A 20 9.05 5.29 5.95
C TRP A 20 9.60 4.06 6.63
N SER A 21 10.40 3.23 5.92
CA SER A 21 11.04 2.07 6.53
C SER A 21 11.95 2.45 7.68
N ARG A 22 12.77 3.49 7.53
CA ARG A 22 13.62 4.01 8.61
C ARG A 22 12.81 4.62 9.75
N HIS A 23 11.81 5.44 9.45
CA HIS A 23 11.01 6.12 10.47
C HIS A 23 10.19 5.14 11.32
N THR A 24 9.65 4.09 10.71
CA THR A 24 8.81 3.10 11.40
C THR A 24 9.59 1.90 11.93
N GLY A 25 10.85 1.73 11.52
CA GLY A 25 11.69 0.59 11.88
C GLY A 25 11.14 -0.74 11.36
N VAL A 26 10.42 -0.73 10.24
CA VAL A 26 9.92 -1.96 9.61
C VAL A 26 11.06 -2.78 9.02
N ASP A 27 10.92 -4.10 9.04
CA ASP A 27 11.84 -5.07 8.44
C ASP A 27 11.23 -5.75 7.20
N SER A 28 9.94 -5.52 6.96
CA SER A 28 9.18 -6.16 5.90
C SER A 28 8.19 -5.18 5.24
N ILE A 29 8.01 -5.32 3.92
CA ILE A 29 7.02 -4.58 3.13
C ILE A 29 6.08 -5.58 2.45
N VAL A 30 4.77 -5.35 2.60
CA VAL A 30 3.72 -6.04 1.84
C VAL A 30 3.08 -5.04 0.89
N VAL A 31 3.31 -5.21 -0.40
CA VAL A 31 2.58 -4.50 -1.45
C VAL A 31 1.35 -5.33 -1.82
N ALA A 32 0.17 -4.83 -1.48
CA ALA A 32 -1.10 -5.47 -1.78
C ALA A 32 -1.72 -4.81 -3.02
N ASN A 33 -1.57 -5.45 -4.18
CA ASN A 33 -2.07 -4.94 -5.45
C ASN A 33 -2.20 -6.07 -6.49
N ASN A 34 -3.41 -6.29 -7.01
CA ASN A 34 -3.70 -7.39 -7.94
C ASN A 34 -2.92 -7.28 -9.27
N ASN A 35 -2.82 -6.08 -9.85
CA ASN A 35 -2.10 -5.88 -11.12
C ASN A 35 -0.59 -6.14 -10.94
N ALA A 36 0.02 -5.55 -9.92
CA ALA A 36 1.42 -5.77 -9.60
C ALA A 36 1.71 -7.23 -9.29
N ALA A 37 0.81 -7.92 -8.57
CA ALA A 37 0.96 -9.35 -8.29
C ALA A 37 0.87 -10.23 -9.54
N ALA A 38 0.06 -9.86 -10.54
CA ALA A 38 -0.07 -10.61 -11.79
C ALA A 38 1.04 -10.30 -12.82
N ASN A 39 1.81 -9.22 -12.64
CA ASN A 39 2.77 -8.75 -13.65
C ASN A 39 4.23 -8.85 -13.17
N THR A 40 4.97 -9.79 -13.74
CA THR A 40 6.37 -10.07 -13.36
C THR A 40 7.32 -8.88 -13.57
N MET A 41 7.08 -8.05 -14.58
CA MET A 41 7.88 -6.85 -14.84
C MET A 41 7.66 -5.81 -13.74
N ILE A 42 6.39 -5.56 -13.36
CA ILE A 42 6.05 -4.65 -12.26
C ILE A 42 6.62 -5.15 -10.93
N GLN A 43 6.51 -6.46 -10.64
CA GLN A 43 7.11 -7.02 -9.43
C GLN A 43 8.63 -6.79 -9.36
N LYS A 44 9.34 -7.03 -10.47
CA LYS A 44 10.79 -6.78 -10.53
C LYS A 44 11.11 -5.30 -10.29
N SER A 45 10.36 -4.40 -10.92
CA SER A 45 10.53 -2.95 -10.73
C SER A 45 10.34 -2.54 -9.26
N LEU A 46 9.25 -2.98 -8.62
CA LEU A 46 8.98 -2.69 -7.20
C LEU A 46 10.04 -3.28 -6.27
N LYS A 47 10.54 -4.49 -6.55
CA LYS A 47 11.62 -5.11 -5.76
C LYS A 47 12.95 -4.37 -5.91
N MET A 48 13.28 -3.88 -7.10
CA MET A 48 14.48 -3.06 -7.30
C MET A 48 14.38 -1.70 -6.59
N ALA A 49 13.18 -1.13 -6.49
CA ALA A 49 12.93 0.12 -5.77
C ALA A 49 12.82 -0.07 -4.25
N ALA A 50 12.72 -1.32 -3.77
CA ALA A 50 12.58 -1.60 -2.34
C ALA A 50 13.87 -1.26 -1.57
N PRO A 51 13.77 -0.80 -0.31
CA PRO A 51 14.94 -0.52 0.49
C PRO A 51 15.82 -1.78 0.70
N PRO A 52 17.16 -1.67 0.63
CA PRO A 52 18.06 -2.79 0.90
C PRO A 52 17.83 -3.39 2.29
N GLY A 53 17.89 -4.71 2.40
CA GLY A 53 17.72 -5.43 3.67
C GLY A 53 16.28 -5.56 4.17
N ILE A 54 15.29 -5.00 3.46
CA ILE A 54 13.86 -5.11 3.82
C ILE A 54 13.19 -6.24 3.00
N LYS A 55 12.59 -7.21 3.69
CA LYS A 55 11.87 -8.30 3.04
C LYS A 55 10.63 -7.76 2.33
N THR A 56 10.60 -7.81 1.00
CA THR A 56 9.51 -7.21 0.21
C THR A 56 8.74 -8.28 -0.57
N VAL A 57 7.43 -8.35 -0.33
CA VAL A 57 6.52 -9.22 -1.07
C VAL A 57 5.47 -8.39 -1.79
N ILE A 58 5.14 -8.81 -3.01
CA ILE A 58 4.05 -8.25 -3.82
C ILE A 58 2.99 -9.34 -3.94
N LYS A 59 1.77 -9.05 -3.50
CA LYS A 59 0.68 -10.02 -3.39
C LYS A 59 -0.62 -9.43 -3.92
N SER A 60 -1.52 -10.31 -4.34
CA SER A 60 -2.92 -9.94 -4.55
C SER A 60 -3.52 -9.43 -3.24
N ILE A 61 -4.66 -8.74 -3.29
CA ILE A 61 -5.36 -8.28 -2.09
C ILE A 61 -5.70 -9.47 -1.19
N ASP A 62 -6.24 -10.55 -1.75
CA ASP A 62 -6.62 -11.75 -1.02
C ASP A 62 -5.43 -12.42 -0.34
N ASP A 63 -4.31 -12.57 -1.06
CA ASP A 63 -3.11 -13.20 -0.50
C ASP A 63 -2.41 -12.31 0.52
N ALA A 64 -2.49 -10.98 0.37
CA ALA A 64 -2.00 -10.05 1.37
C ALA A 64 -2.82 -10.15 2.66
N ILE A 65 -4.16 -10.20 2.57
CA ILE A 65 -5.05 -10.39 3.73
C ILE A 65 -4.72 -11.71 4.44
N LYS A 66 -4.62 -12.82 3.69
CA LYS A 66 -4.22 -14.13 4.24
C LYS A 66 -2.87 -14.07 4.94
N THR A 67 -1.88 -13.41 4.31
CA THR A 67 -0.52 -13.29 4.85
C THR A 67 -0.48 -12.46 6.13
N LEU A 68 -1.24 -11.35 6.18
CA LEU A 68 -1.25 -10.45 7.33
C LEU A 68 -2.03 -11.01 8.53
N ASN A 69 -2.97 -11.92 8.29
CA ASN A 69 -3.69 -12.65 9.34
C ASN A 69 -3.00 -13.96 9.75
N ASP A 70 -1.93 -14.37 9.08
CA ASP A 70 -1.15 -15.56 9.45
C ASP A 70 -0.32 -15.28 10.71
N PRO A 71 -0.41 -16.11 11.78
CA PRO A 71 0.37 -15.91 13.01
C PRO A 71 1.88 -15.83 12.79
N ARG A 72 2.41 -16.43 11.71
CA ARG A 72 3.83 -16.34 11.35
C ARG A 72 4.27 -14.91 10.96
N CYS A 73 3.32 -14.02 10.68
CA CYS A 73 3.55 -12.61 10.38
C CYS A 73 3.62 -11.73 11.65
N GLU A 74 3.17 -12.23 12.81
CA GLU A 74 3.21 -11.51 14.08
C GLU A 74 4.59 -10.97 14.47
N PRO A 75 5.71 -11.73 14.38
CA PRO A 75 7.02 -11.23 14.78
C PRO A 75 7.61 -10.18 13.84
N LEU A 76 7.08 -10.04 12.62
CA LEU A 76 7.59 -9.08 11.62
C LEU A 76 7.16 -7.65 11.95
N LYS A 77 7.91 -6.65 11.51
CA LYS A 77 7.46 -5.24 11.55
C LYS A 77 7.11 -4.83 10.12
N VAL A 78 5.81 -4.71 9.84
CA VAL A 78 5.32 -4.65 8.46
C VAL A 78 4.87 -3.24 8.06
N LEU A 79 5.35 -2.76 6.91
CA LEU A 79 4.75 -1.68 6.15
C LEU A 79 3.84 -2.27 5.08
N VAL A 80 2.56 -1.91 5.11
CA VAL A 80 1.57 -2.30 4.09
C VAL A 80 1.35 -1.14 3.12
N LEU A 81 1.43 -1.41 1.82
CA LEU A 81 1.15 -0.46 0.75
C LEU A 81 0.00 -0.95 -0.13
N VAL A 82 -0.98 -0.08 -0.33
CA VAL A 82 -2.08 -0.24 -1.29
C VAL A 82 -2.16 1.00 -2.18
N ASN A 83 -2.71 0.86 -3.39
CA ASN A 83 -2.78 1.96 -4.36
C ASN A 83 -4.15 2.66 -4.40
N SER A 84 -5.15 2.20 -3.63
CA SER A 84 -6.50 2.75 -3.67
C SER A 84 -7.19 2.78 -2.28
N PRO A 85 -8.09 3.75 -2.04
CA PRO A 85 -8.98 3.76 -0.88
C PRO A 85 -9.90 2.53 -0.82
N GLU A 86 -10.33 2.01 -1.97
CA GLU A 86 -11.20 0.83 -2.04
C GLU A 86 -10.50 -0.42 -1.50
N ASP A 87 -9.26 -0.67 -1.93
CA ASP A 87 -8.45 -1.77 -1.41
C ASP A 87 -8.09 -1.55 0.07
N ALA A 88 -7.80 -0.31 0.46
CA ALA A 88 -7.56 0.06 1.84
C ALA A 88 -8.76 -0.25 2.75
N LEU A 89 -9.97 0.13 2.33
CA LEU A 89 -11.20 -0.13 3.04
C LEU A 89 -11.46 -1.63 3.18
N ARG A 90 -11.24 -2.38 2.10
CA ARG A 90 -11.37 -3.84 2.12
C ARG A 90 -10.42 -4.47 3.14
N MET A 91 -9.13 -4.15 3.04
CA MET A 91 -8.13 -4.70 3.95
C MET A 91 -8.36 -4.26 5.40
N ALA A 92 -8.80 -3.03 5.65
CA ALA A 92 -9.10 -2.54 6.99
C ALA A 92 -10.24 -3.32 7.68
N LYS A 93 -11.18 -3.88 6.90
CA LYS A 93 -12.26 -4.73 7.42
C LYS A 93 -11.81 -6.16 7.70
N GLU A 94 -10.85 -6.67 6.93
CA GLU A 94 -10.48 -8.09 6.92
C GLU A 94 -9.16 -8.39 7.67
N VAL A 95 -8.29 -7.40 7.88
CA VAL A 95 -7.00 -7.54 8.54
C VAL A 95 -7.05 -6.96 9.94
N LYS A 96 -6.68 -7.77 10.93
CA LYS A 96 -6.61 -7.33 12.32
C LYS A 96 -5.39 -6.45 12.57
N GLY A 97 -5.50 -5.51 13.51
CA GLY A 97 -4.34 -4.73 13.99
C GLY A 97 -3.91 -3.57 13.09
N ILE A 98 -4.82 -3.00 12.29
CA ILE A 98 -4.62 -1.73 11.58
C ILE A 98 -5.23 -0.60 12.44
N PRO A 99 -4.43 0.18 13.19
CA PRO A 99 -4.97 1.22 14.08
C PRO A 99 -5.38 2.50 13.34
N PHE A 100 -4.67 2.84 12.26
CA PHE A 100 -4.94 4.01 11.42
C PHE A 100 -4.42 3.75 10.00
N ILE A 101 -4.94 4.50 9.03
CA ILE A 101 -4.52 4.46 7.64
C ILE A 101 -3.85 5.80 7.29
N ASN A 102 -2.59 5.73 6.88
CA ASN A 102 -1.87 6.88 6.39
C ASN A 102 -2.17 7.13 4.90
N VAL A 103 -2.67 8.31 4.56
CA VAL A 103 -2.91 8.69 3.16
C VAL A 103 -1.69 9.45 2.64
N GLY A 104 -1.00 8.83 1.70
CA GLY A 104 0.25 9.35 1.17
C GLY A 104 0.09 10.17 -0.10
N ASN A 105 -0.43 9.51 -1.12
CA ASN A 105 -0.90 10.15 -2.32
C ASN A 105 -1.99 9.29 -2.96
N TYR A 106 -2.92 9.95 -3.63
CA TYR A 106 -3.96 9.27 -4.39
C TYR A 106 -4.59 10.21 -5.41
N GLY A 107 -5.03 9.64 -6.53
CA GLY A 107 -5.94 10.29 -7.47
C GLY A 107 -5.27 11.10 -8.58
N ARG A 108 -3.93 11.12 -8.68
CA ARG A 108 -3.26 11.76 -9.82
C ARG A 108 -3.10 10.82 -11.00
N VAL A 109 -2.84 9.54 -10.75
CA VAL A 109 -2.67 8.50 -11.78
C VAL A 109 -3.70 7.38 -11.69
N ALA A 110 -4.49 7.32 -10.61
CA ALA A 110 -5.59 6.38 -10.49
C ALA A 110 -6.55 6.51 -11.70
N PRO A 111 -7.20 5.42 -12.16
CA PRO A 111 -8.15 5.46 -13.27
C PRO A 111 -9.31 6.43 -13.00
N LYS A 112 -9.62 7.31 -13.96
CA LYS A 112 -10.78 8.22 -13.84
C LYS A 112 -12.06 7.38 -13.79
N LYS A 113 -12.99 7.73 -12.88
CA LYS A 113 -14.33 7.15 -12.88
C LYS A 113 -15.23 8.01 -13.76
N GLU A 114 -15.93 7.37 -14.70
CA GLU A 114 -16.78 8.06 -15.65
C GLU A 114 -17.86 8.89 -14.94
N GLY A 115 -18.06 10.13 -15.40
CA GLY A 115 -19.01 11.06 -14.78
C GLY A 115 -18.64 11.56 -13.38
N LYS A 116 -17.44 11.27 -12.88
CA LYS A 116 -16.98 11.71 -11.55
C LYS A 116 -15.78 12.64 -11.65
N GLU A 117 -15.98 13.88 -11.24
CA GLU A 117 -14.90 14.87 -11.17
C GLU A 117 -14.07 14.69 -9.89
N ARG A 118 -12.74 14.75 -10.01
CA ARG A 118 -11.84 14.71 -8.86
C ARG A 118 -11.62 16.10 -8.31
N LYS A 119 -11.87 16.27 -7.01
CA LYS A 119 -11.47 17.44 -6.26
C LYS A 119 -10.06 17.25 -5.72
N ARG A 120 -9.28 18.33 -5.66
CA ARG A 120 -7.97 18.35 -5.01
C ARG A 120 -8.16 18.72 -3.53
N PHE A 121 -7.59 17.91 -2.64
CA PHE A 121 -7.60 18.13 -1.18
C PHE A 121 -6.22 18.56 -0.66
N ASP A 122 -5.15 18.11 -1.34
CA ASP A 122 -3.77 18.51 -1.03
C ASP A 122 -2.93 18.43 -2.33
N ASN A 123 -1.67 18.81 -2.29
CA ASN A 123 -0.68 18.70 -3.37
C ASN A 123 -0.59 17.31 -3.98
N ASN A 124 -0.83 16.26 -3.19
CA ASN A 124 -0.74 14.87 -3.62
C ASN A 124 -2.04 14.07 -3.40
N LEU A 125 -3.15 14.74 -3.09
CA LEU A 125 -4.40 14.08 -2.77
C LEU A 125 -5.54 14.64 -3.63
N TYR A 126 -6.09 13.78 -4.46
CA TYR A 126 -7.24 14.04 -5.31
C TYR A 126 -8.26 12.92 -5.09
N SER A 127 -9.53 13.26 -4.99
CA SER A 127 -10.57 12.27 -4.71
C SER A 127 -11.92 12.71 -5.25
N ILE A 128 -12.81 11.74 -5.46
CA ILE A 128 -14.22 11.98 -5.79
C ILE A 128 -15.04 12.01 -4.50
N ASN A 129 -16.24 12.60 -4.53
CA ASN A 129 -17.04 12.78 -3.30
C ASN A 129 -17.35 11.45 -2.58
N GLU A 130 -17.49 10.33 -3.29
CA GLU A 130 -17.81 9.01 -2.73
C GLU A 130 -16.64 8.34 -1.97
N GLN A 131 -15.44 8.90 -2.08
CA GLN A 131 -14.22 8.39 -1.43
C GLN A 131 -13.82 9.22 -0.20
N ILE A 132 -14.56 10.29 0.10
CA ILE A 132 -14.44 11.12 1.31
C ILE A 132 -15.26 10.47 2.42
#